data_AF-A0A7H2BLH6-F1
#
_entry.id   AF-A0A7H2BLH6-F1
#
_cell.length_a   1.000
_cell.length_b   1.000
_cell.length_c   1.000
_cell.angle_alpha   90.00
_cell.angle_beta   90.00
_cell.angle_gamma   90.00
#
_symmetry.space_group_name_H-M   'P 1'
#
loop_
_entity.id
_entity.type
_entity.pdbx_description
1 polymer ?
#
loop_
_entity_poly.entity_id
_entity_poly.type
_entity_poly.pdbx_seq_one_letter_code
_entity_poly.pdbx_strand_id
1 'polypeptide(L)' 'MNTDIYHFMPTSMIRDALQLFVEKNISGAPLIADERLAGFVSDGYVLAHLGREVPLYTTPYSFLAERRQGESEFD' A
#
# COMPACT_ATOMS: atom_id res chain seq x y z
N MET A 1 18.10 -1.35 -14.60
CA MET A 1 17.46 -1.79 -13.34
C MET A 1 17.82 -0.78 -12.28
N ASN A 2 16.85 -0.11 -11.66
CA ASN A 2 17.13 0.89 -10.62
C ASN A 2 17.50 0.13 -9.32
N THR A 3 18.60 0.52 -8.68
CA THR A 3 19.13 -0.12 -7.47
C THR A 3 18.78 0.64 -6.19
N ASP A 4 18.13 1.78 -6.29
CA ASP A 4 17.72 2.57 -5.14
C ASP A 4 16.54 1.90 -4.43
N ILE A 5 16.82 1.26 -3.29
CA ILE A 5 15.82 0.61 -2.45
C ILE A 5 15.39 1.58 -1.35
N TYR A 6 14.12 1.94 -1.37
CA TYR A 6 13.48 2.70 -0.31
C TYR A 6 12.76 1.76 0.66
N HIS A 7 12.74 2.10 1.94
CA HIS A 7 12.08 1.30 2.98
C HIS A 7 11.51 2.20 4.08
N PHE A 8 10.61 1.65 4.90
CA PHE A 8 10.03 2.32 6.06
C PHE A 8 10.16 1.46 7.32
N MET A 9 9.97 2.08 8.49
CA MET A 9 9.72 1.33 9.72
C MET A 9 8.22 0.99 9.82
N PRO A 10 7.83 -0.10 10.51
CA PRO A 10 6.42 -0.43 10.73
C PRO A 10 5.62 0.67 11.45
N THR A 11 6.32 1.59 12.13
CA THR A 11 5.74 2.73 12.86
C THR A 11 5.68 4.01 12.03
N SER A 12 6.18 4.01 10.79
CA SER A 12 6.10 5.16 9.89
C SER A 12 4.67 5.50 9.52
N MET A 13 4.35 6.78 9.31
CA MET A 13 3.01 7.19 8.92
C MET A 13 2.71 6.80 7.47
N ILE A 14 1.51 6.29 7.21
CA ILE A 14 1.05 5.93 5.85
C ILE A 14 1.14 7.12 4.88
N ARG A 15 0.91 8.34 5.35
CA ARG A 15 1.06 9.56 4.53
C ARG A 15 2.47 9.70 3.95
N ASP A 16 3.50 9.41 4.75
CA ASP A 16 4.89 9.57 4.32
C ASP A 16 5.25 8.50 3.28
N ALA A 17 4.68 7.29 3.43
CA ALA A 17 4.80 6.23 2.43
C ALA A 17 4.14 6.62 1.09
N LEU A 18 2.91 7.11 1.12
CA LEU A 18 2.20 7.57 -0.07
C LEU A 18 2.93 8.74 -0.76
N GLN A 19 3.48 9.68 0.01
CA GLN A 19 4.25 10.78 -0.55
C GLN A 19 5.50 10.27 -1.29
N LEU A 20 6.27 9.38 -0.67
CA LEU A 20 7.45 8.78 -1.32
C LEU A 20 7.09 8.02 -2.60
N PHE A 21 5.98 7.28 -2.58
CA PHE A 21 5.51 6.50 -3.74
C PHE A 21 5.27 7.40 -4.96
N VAL A 22 4.63 8.55 -4.75
CA VAL A 22 4.45 9.56 -5.80
C VAL A 22 5.78 10.15 -6.24
N GLU A 23 6.61 10.59 -5.29
CA GLU A 23 7.89 11.26 -5.59
C GLU A 23 8.89 10.37 -6.33
N LYS A 24 8.92 9.08 -6.00
CA LYS A 24 9.86 8.10 -6.55
C LYS A 24 9.26 7.25 -7.67
N ASN A 25 7.98 7.44 -7.98
CA ASN A 25 7.23 6.67 -8.96
C ASN A 25 7.35 5.15 -8.72
N ILE A 26 7.09 4.75 -7.46
CA ILE A 26 7.06 3.36 -6.99
C ILE A 26 5.72 3.09 -6.31
N SER A 27 5.22 1.85 -6.34
CA SER A 27 3.90 1.49 -5.76
C SER A 27 3.99 0.76 -4.43
N GLY A 28 5.19 0.55 -3.91
CA GLY A 28 5.40 -0.18 -2.67
C GLY A 28 6.85 -0.17 -2.19
N ALA A 29 7.01 -0.46 -0.90
CA ALA A 29 8.30 -0.56 -0.24
C ALA A 29 8.27 -1.59 0.90
N PRO A 30 9.39 -2.26 1.18
CA PRO A 30 9.52 -3.12 2.35
C PRO A 30 9.47 -2.31 3.65
N LEU A 31 8.95 -2.96 4.69
CA LEU A 31 9.04 -2.51 6.07
C LEU A 31 10.20 -3.23 6.74
N ILE A 32 11.15 -2.49 7.29
CA ILE A 32 12.34 -3.03 7.97
C ILE A 32 12.30 -2.60 9.43
N ALA A 33 12.51 -3.57 10.33
CA ALA A 33 12.66 -3.34 11.77
C ALA A 33 13.75 -4.28 12.30
N ASP A 34 14.60 -3.77 13.19
CA ASP A 34 15.71 -4.54 13.79
C ASP A 34 16.56 -5.29 12.75
N GLU A 35 16.87 -4.63 11.63
CA GLU A 35 17.61 -5.17 10.48
C GLU A 35 16.94 -6.38 9.79
N ARG A 36 15.65 -6.59 10.01
CA ARG A 36 14.87 -7.69 9.42
C ARG A 36 13.70 -7.18 8.60
N LEU A 37 13.33 -7.94 7.58
CA LEU A 37 12.09 -7.71 6.83
C LEU A 37 10.89 -7.98 7.73
N ALA A 38 10.17 -6.92 8.09
CA ALA A 38 8.99 -6.96 8.94
C ALA A 38 7.69 -7.03 8.12
N GLY A 39 7.71 -6.63 6.85
CA GLY A 39 6.55 -6.68 5.98
C GLY A 39 6.70 -5.87 4.70
N PHE A 40 5.57 -5.54 4.07
CA PHE A 40 5.51 -4.76 2.84
C PHE A 40 4.29 -3.85 2.86
N VAL A 41 4.45 -2.62 2.34
CA VAL A 41 3.36 -1.66 2.16
C VAL A 41 3.23 -1.32 0.69
N SER A 42 1.99 -1.23 0.20
CA SER A 42 1.65 -0.85 -1.18
C SER A 42 0.51 0.16 -1.21
N ASP A 43 0.57 1.10 -2.15
CA ASP A 43 -0.49 2.08 -2.42
C ASP A 43 -1.85 1.42 -2.68
N GLY A 44 -1.89 0.29 -3.40
CA GLY A 44 -3.13 -0.40 -3.73
C GLY A 44 -3.89 -0.88 -2.50
N TYR A 45 -3.18 -1.39 -1.48
CA TYR A 45 -3.80 -1.78 -0.21
C TYR A 45 -4.29 -0.57 0.58
N VAL A 46 -3.53 0.53 0.57
CA VAL A 46 -3.93 1.77 1.25
C VAL A 46 -5.20 2.36 0.61
N LEU A 47 -5.25 2.43 -0.73
CA LEU A 47 -6.39 2.94 -1.48
C LEU A 47 -7.64 2.04 -1.33
N ALA A 48 -7.46 0.72 -1.32
CA ALA A 48 -8.54 -0.22 -1.06
C ALA A 48 -9.11 -0.07 0.36
N HIS A 49 -8.23 0.11 1.36
CA HIS A 49 -8.66 0.30 2.75
C HIS A 49 -9.41 1.63 2.95
N LEU A 50 -8.90 2.73 2.39
CA LEU A 50 -9.55 4.05 2.47
C LEU A 50 -10.91 4.07 1.76
N GLY A 51 -11.03 3.41 0.60
CA GLY A 51 -12.28 3.33 -0.15
C GLY A 51 -13.40 2.63 0.62
N ARG A 52 -13.06 1.65 1.47
CA ARG A 52 -14.02 0.95 2.34
C ARG A 52 -14.52 1.81 3.49
N GLU A 53 -13.64 2.58 4.11
CA GLU A 53 -13.97 3.34 5.33
C GLU A 53 -14.56 4.73 5.04
N VAL A 54 -14.26 5.30 3.87
CA VAL A 54 -14.66 6.67 3.54
C VAL A 54 -15.33 6.71 2.16
N PRO A 55 -16.67 6.85 2.10
CA PRO A 55 -17.46 6.82 0.85
C PRO A 55 -17.04 7.87 -0.21
N LEU A 56 -16.38 8.95 0.21
CA LEU A 56 -15.90 10.05 -0.64
C LEU A 56 -14.67 9.67 -1.50
N TYR A 57 -13.98 8.57 -1.19
CA TYR A 57 -12.83 8.08 -1.96
C TYR A 57 -13.16 6.84 -2.80
N THR A 58 -14.37 6.78 -3.36
CA THR A 58 -14.72 5.79 -4.39
C THR A 58 -13.96 6.11 -5.68
N THR A 59 -12.71 5.68 -5.75
CA THR A 59 -11.97 5.67 -7.01
C THR A 59 -12.37 4.42 -7.81
N PRO A 60 -12.26 4.42 -9.16
CA PRO A 60 -12.44 3.20 -9.95
C PRO A 60 -11.55 2.05 -9.47
N TYR A 61 -10.37 2.38 -8.91
CA TYR A 61 -9.46 1.39 -8.33
C TYR A 61 -10.04 0.74 -7.07
N SER A 62 -10.59 1.54 -6.14
CA SER A 62 -11.22 1.03 -4.91
C SER A 62 -12.37 0.07 -5.22
N PHE A 63 -13.21 0.40 -6.20
CA PHE A 63 -14.29 -0.48 -6.66
C PHE A 63 -13.80 -1.81 -7.23
N LEU A 64 -12.71 -1.79 -8.01
CA LEU A 64 -12.13 -3.03 -8.55
C LEU A 64 -11.44 -3.86 -7.46
N ALA A 65 -10.77 -3.22 -6.50
CA ALA A 65 -10.12 -3.88 -5.39
C ALA A 65 -11.12 -4.61 -4.48
N GLU A 66 -12.30 -4.02 -4.23
CA GLU A 66 -13.38 -4.67 -3.47
C GLU A 66 -13.88 -5.96 -4.14
N ARG A 67 -14.07 -5.95 -5.47
CA ARG A 67 -14.53 -7.15 -6.18
C ARG A 67 -13.54 -8.31 -6.10
N ARG A 68 -12.24 -8.02 -6.03
CA ARG A 68 -11.18 -9.03 -5.96
C ARG A 68 -11.09 -9.70 -4.58
N GLN A 69 -11.46 -9.00 -3.50
CA GLN A 69 -11.49 -9.58 -2.15
C GLN A 69 -12.69 -10.52 -1.94
N GLY A 70 -13.80 -10.31 -2.65
CA GLY A 70 -14.96 -11.22 -2.61
C GLY A 70 -14.73 -12.58 -3.30
N GLU A 71 -13.66 -12.71 -4.09
CA GLU A 71 -13.29 -13.96 -4.79
C GLU A 71 -12.29 -14.82 -3.98
N SER A 72 -11.67 -14.29 -2.92
CA SER A 72 -10.67 -15.00 -2.09
C SER A 72 -11.21 -15.69 -0.84
N GLU A 73 -12.53 -15.73 -0.63
CA GLU A 73 -13.19 -16.46 0.46
C GLU A 73 -13.74 -17.85 0.05
N PHE A 74 -13.43 -18.31 -1.18
CA PHE A 74 -13.70 -19.68 -1.63
C PHE A 74 -12.43 -20.33 -2.18
N ASP A 75 -11.56 -20.78 -1.28
CA ASP A 75 -10.73 -21.99 -1.43
C ASP A 75 -10.50 -22.61 -0.05
#